data_AF-A0A6V7LS88-F1
#
_entry.id   AF-A0A6V7LS88-F1
#
_cell.length_a   1.000
_cell.length_b   1.000
_cell.length_c   1.000
_cell.angle_alpha   90.00
_cell.angle_beta   90.00
_cell.angle_gamma   90.00
#
_symmetry.space_group_name_H-M   'P 1'
#
loop_
_entity.id
_entity.type
_entity.pdbx_description
1 polymer ?
#
loop_
_entity_poly.entity_id
_entity_poly.type
_entity_poly.pdbx_seq_one_letter_code
_entity_poly.pdbx_strand_id
1 'polypeptide(L)'
;EQQARSCSETRSIQQDIYLLYMIISVYIVKGFTMRQYAYQILKSFEQGEFTTEKAQSIKDYDAIMGDIIKAALTSMSSASRIIRRCDPKNHKEGETFAQLKWLFGTMVTNEIFLNPEKSCEWKCPRFNDVELYANDHPAPVGRCTGRVYNCSKAEFDSVCAT
;
A
#
# COMPACT_ATOMS: atom_id res chain seq x y z
N GLU A 1 17.99 0.31 -23.79
CA GLU A 1 16.75 -0.50 -23.72
C GLU A 1 16.71 -1.22 -22.38
N GLN A 2 15.83 -0.79 -21.47
CA GLN A 2 15.61 -1.51 -20.21
C GLN A 2 14.49 -2.52 -20.45
N GLN A 3 14.80 -3.81 -20.40
CA GLN A 3 13.83 -4.89 -20.43
C GLN A 3 12.71 -4.59 -19.44
N ALA A 4 11.47 -4.57 -19.93
CA ALA A 4 10.29 -4.37 -19.11
C ALA A 4 10.23 -5.47 -18.05
N ARG A 5 10.59 -5.11 -16.82
CA ARG A 5 10.35 -5.91 -15.62
C ARG A 5 8.87 -6.30 -15.59
N SER A 6 8.64 -7.58 -15.32
CA SER A 6 7.33 -8.15 -15.00
C SER A 6 6.53 -7.16 -14.14
N CYS A 7 5.32 -6.78 -14.57
CA CYS A 7 4.53 -5.80 -13.83
C CYS A 7 3.74 -6.42 -12.67
N SER A 8 3.78 -7.73 -12.47
CA SER A 8 3.02 -8.45 -11.45
C SER A 8 3.94 -8.94 -10.33
N GLU A 9 4.68 -8.03 -9.71
CA GLU A 9 5.54 -8.38 -8.57
C GLU A 9 4.70 -8.39 -7.28
N THR A 10 4.75 -9.48 -6.54
CA THR A 10 4.12 -9.57 -5.21
C THR A 10 4.97 -8.94 -4.12
N ARG A 11 6.26 -8.73 -4.39
CA ARG A 11 7.29 -8.25 -3.47
C ARG A 11 8.10 -7.15 -4.12
N SER A 12 8.69 -6.28 -3.32
CA SER A 12 9.65 -5.31 -3.83
C SER A 12 11.04 -5.93 -3.97
N ILE A 13 11.88 -5.33 -4.82
CA ILE A 13 13.27 -5.76 -5.01
C ILE A 13 14.04 -5.76 -3.69
N GLN A 14 13.77 -4.78 -2.82
CA GLN A 14 14.37 -4.74 -1.49
C GLN A 14 13.97 -5.96 -0.64
N GLN A 15 12.72 -6.42 -0.73
CA GLN A 15 12.24 -7.63 -0.04
C GLN A 15 12.88 -8.90 -0.60
N ASP A 16 13.13 -8.96 -1.90
CA ASP A 16 13.82 -10.10 -2.53
C ASP A 16 15.28 -10.18 -2.09
N ILE A 17 15.98 -9.05 -1.99
CA ILE A 17 17.35 -8.99 -1.45
C ILE A 17 17.37 -9.44 0.02
N TYR A 18 16.39 -9.01 0.82
CA TYR A 18 16.27 -9.44 2.21
C TYR A 18 16.03 -10.95 2.33
N LEU A 19 15.19 -11.52 1.46
CA LEU A 19 14.96 -12.96 1.42
C LEU A 19 16.23 -13.72 1.06
N LEU A 20 16.99 -13.22 0.08
CA LEU A 20 18.27 -13.81 -0.30
C LEU A 20 19.27 -13.79 0.86
N TYR A 21 19.38 -12.66 1.57
CA TYR A 21 20.18 -12.55 2.79
C TYR A 21 19.77 -13.62 3.82
N MET A 22 18.47 -13.73 4.14
CA MET A 22 17.95 -14.71 5.10
C MET A 22 18.33 -16.15 4.72
N ILE A 23 18.15 -16.52 3.45
CA ILE A 23 18.50 -17.85 2.95
C ILE A 23 20.00 -18.11 3.13
N ILE A 24 20.85 -17.19 2.66
CA ILE A 24 22.31 -17.31 2.75
C ILE A 24 22.76 -17.41 4.21
N SER A 25 22.21 -16.57 5.10
CA SER A 25 22.52 -16.61 6.53
C SER A 25 22.19 -17.97 7.15
N VAL A 26 21.05 -18.56 6.81
CA VAL A 26 20.69 -19.90 7.28
C VAL A 26 21.69 -20.95 6.79
N TYR A 27 22.13 -20.88 5.53
CA TYR A 27 23.14 -21.80 5.00
C TYR A 27 24.50 -21.64 5.69
N ILE A 28 24.95 -20.40 5.94
CA ILE A 28 26.21 -20.13 6.65
C ILE A 28 26.15 -20.68 8.07
N VAL A 29 25.07 -20.41 8.80
CA VAL A 29 24.88 -20.93 10.17
C VAL A 29 24.87 -22.45 10.18
N LYS A 30 24.17 -23.10 9.24
CA LYS A 30 24.19 -24.56 9.11
C LYS A 30 25.59 -25.11 8.82
N GLY A 31 26.34 -24.49 7.92
CA GLY A 31 27.71 -24.90 7.62
C GLY A 31 28.64 -24.76 8.83
N PHE A 32 28.51 -23.65 9.56
CA PHE A 32 29.26 -23.40 10.78
C PHE A 32 28.93 -24.43 11.87
N THR A 33 27.65 -24.70 12.12
CA THR A 33 27.23 -25.67 13.15
C THR A 33 27.67 -27.09 12.79
N MET A 34 27.56 -27.49 11.52
CA MET A 34 28.08 -28.76 11.03
C MET A 34 29.60 -28.89 11.28
N ARG A 35 30.38 -27.84 11.00
CA ARG A 35 31.83 -27.84 11.23
C ARG A 35 32.18 -27.94 12.72
N GLN A 36 31.51 -27.17 13.58
CA GLN A 36 31.69 -27.24 15.03
C GLN A 36 31.35 -28.62 15.58
N TYR A 37 30.24 -29.20 15.12
CA TYR A 37 29.80 -30.53 15.53
C TYR A 37 30.76 -31.63 15.05
N ALA A 38 31.28 -31.53 13.82
CA ALA A 38 32.30 -32.45 13.32
C ALA A 38 33.54 -32.48 14.23
N TYR A 39 34.06 -31.32 14.64
CA TYR A 39 35.19 -31.28 15.57
C TYR A 39 34.85 -31.77 16.99
N GLN A 40 33.59 -31.71 17.42
CA GLN A 40 33.16 -32.33 18.67
C GLN A 40 33.15 -33.85 18.56
N ILE A 41 32.65 -34.40 17.45
CA ILE A 41 32.66 -35.83 17.18
C ILE A 41 34.10 -36.36 17.09
N LEU A 42 34.98 -35.72 16.32
CA LEU A 42 36.37 -36.15 16.19
C LEU A 42 37.09 -36.17 17.55
N LYS A 43 36.79 -35.20 18.43
CA LYS A 43 37.29 -35.19 19.80
C LYS A 43 36.77 -36.39 20.61
N SER A 44 35.52 -36.78 20.44
CA SER A 44 34.94 -37.95 21.14
C SER A 44 35.55 -39.28 20.70
N PHE A 45 36.14 -39.35 19.50
CA PHE A 45 36.89 -40.50 19.00
C PHE A 45 38.39 -40.43 19.33
N GLU A 46 38.81 -39.54 20.23
CA GLU A 46 40.21 -39.37 20.65
C GLU A 46 41.17 -39.00 19.50
N GLN A 47 40.66 -38.44 18.39
CA GLN A 47 41.46 -38.06 17.22
C GLN A 47 42.16 -36.68 17.35
N GLY A 48 42.24 -36.13 18.57
CA GLY A 48 42.84 -34.82 18.88
C GLY A 48 41.85 -33.81 19.47
N GLU A 49 42.36 -32.63 19.89
CA GLU A 49 41.53 -31.63 20.58
C GLU A 49 40.85 -30.60 19.65
N PHE A 50 41.36 -30.40 18.43
CA PHE A 50 40.86 -29.48 17.39
C PHE A 50 40.54 -28.06 17.90
N THR A 51 41.28 -27.57 18.89
CA THR A 51 41.01 -26.29 19.58
C THR A 51 41.29 -25.10 18.67
N THR A 52 42.37 -25.17 17.90
CA THR A 52 42.78 -24.14 16.92
C THR A 52 41.79 -24.03 15.78
N GLU A 53 41.32 -25.15 15.24
CA GLU A 53 40.40 -25.23 14.12
C GLU A 53 39.01 -24.74 14.52
N LYS A 54 38.56 -25.07 15.74
CA LYS A 54 37.34 -24.52 16.31
C LYS A 54 37.43 -23.00 16.43
N ALA A 55 38.51 -22.49 17.02
CA ALA A 55 38.72 -21.04 17.16
C ALA A 55 38.79 -20.33 15.80
N GLN A 56 39.48 -20.93 14.83
CA GLN A 56 39.56 -20.38 13.48
C GLN A 56 38.19 -20.35 12.80
N SER A 57 37.40 -21.42 12.92
CA SER A 57 36.07 -21.47 12.30
C SER A 57 35.09 -20.45 12.86
N ILE A 58 35.26 -20.00 14.11
CA ILE A 58 34.48 -18.89 14.68
C ILE A 58 34.87 -17.58 13.98
N LYS A 59 36.18 -17.32 13.84
CA LYS A 59 36.67 -16.12 13.14
C LYS A 59 36.23 -16.09 11.68
N ASP A 60 36.28 -17.24 10.99
CA ASP A 60 35.84 -17.35 9.60
C ASP A 60 34.33 -17.06 9.48
N TYR A 61 33.52 -17.58 10.41
CA TYR A 61 32.08 -17.32 10.44
C TYR A 61 31.80 -15.82 10.64
N ASP A 62 32.45 -15.19 11.62
CA ASP A 62 32.25 -13.77 11.92
C ASP A 62 32.67 -12.88 10.73
N ALA A 63 33.77 -13.22 10.07
CA ALA A 63 34.24 -12.51 8.87
C ALA A 63 33.23 -12.61 7.72
N ILE A 64 32.83 -13.84 7.35
CA ILE A 64 31.89 -14.07 6.25
C ILE A 64 30.53 -13.43 6.56
N MET A 65 30.02 -13.60 7.77
CA MET A 65 28.71 -13.06 8.14
C MET A 65 28.73 -11.53 8.14
N GLY A 66 29.83 -10.92 8.62
CA GLY A 66 30.02 -9.47 8.55
C GLY A 66 30.00 -8.93 7.12
N ASP A 67 30.66 -9.60 6.19
CA ASP A 67 30.70 -9.20 4.78
C ASP A 67 29.34 -9.36 4.10
N ILE A 68 28.63 -10.47 4.35
CA ILE A 68 27.28 -10.71 3.82
C ILE A 68 26.28 -9.67 4.34
N ILE A 69 26.31 -9.33 5.63
CA ILE A 69 25.44 -8.30 6.20
C ILE A 69 25.72 -6.95 5.53
N LYS A 70 27.00 -6.56 5.39
CA LYS A 70 27.38 -5.30 4.74
C LYS A 70 26.93 -5.25 3.28
N ALA A 71 27.15 -6.34 2.54
CA ALA A 71 26.74 -6.45 1.14
C ALA A 71 25.22 -6.37 0.98
N ALA A 72 24.46 -7.06 1.85
CA ALA A 72 23.01 -7.00 1.86
C ALA A 72 22.50 -5.59 2.16
N LEU A 73 23.01 -4.93 3.20
CA LEU A 73 22.62 -3.56 3.56
C LEU A 73 22.91 -2.55 2.44
N THR A 74 24.08 -2.66 1.79
CA THR A 74 24.48 -1.78 0.69
C THR A 74 23.61 -2.01 -0.56
N SER A 75 23.27 -3.26 -0.83
CA SER A 75 22.37 -3.59 -1.95
C SER A 75 20.93 -3.14 -1.66
N MET A 76 20.48 -3.26 -0.41
CA MET A 76 19.14 -2.82 0.01
C MET A 76 18.99 -1.30 0.04
N SER A 77 20.06 -0.53 0.30
CA SER A 77 19.99 0.94 0.31
C SER A 77 19.79 1.53 -1.09
N SER A 78 20.27 0.84 -2.13
CA SER A 78 20.11 1.23 -3.53
C SER A 78 18.87 0.60 -4.21
N ALA A 79 18.23 -0.38 -3.58
CA ALA A 79 17.06 -1.07 -4.13
C ALA A 79 15.75 -0.31 -3.89
N SER A 80 14.86 -0.36 -4.90
CA SER A 80 13.51 0.21 -4.79
C SER A 80 12.64 -0.57 -3.80
N ARG A 81 11.85 0.17 -3.02
CA ARG A 81 10.81 -0.39 -2.13
C ARG A 81 9.44 -0.50 -2.80
N ILE A 82 9.32 0.03 -4.01
CA ILE A 82 8.05 0.10 -4.74
C ILE A 82 7.67 -1.31 -5.20
N ILE A 83 6.42 -1.68 -4.94
CA ILE A 83 5.81 -2.90 -5.48
C ILE A 83 5.06 -2.48 -6.73
N ARG A 84 5.43 -3.02 -7.89
CA ARG A 84 4.72 -2.78 -9.14
C ARG A 84 3.68 -3.88 -9.34
N ARG A 85 2.41 -3.47 -9.45
CA ARG A 85 1.30 -4.36 -9.81
C ARG A 85 0.76 -3.95 -11.18
N CYS A 86 0.43 -4.94 -12.02
CA CYS A 86 -0.22 -4.68 -13.29
C CYS A 86 -1.67 -4.29 -13.01
N ASP A 87 -2.21 -3.45 -13.87
CA ASP A 87 -3.65 -3.24 -13.89
C ASP A 87 -4.37 -4.55 -14.24
N PRO A 88 -5.52 -4.82 -13.60
CA PRO A 88 -6.32 -6.01 -13.91
C PRO A 88 -6.89 -5.90 -15.33
N LYS A 89 -6.99 -7.03 -16.05
CA LYS A 89 -7.53 -7.07 -17.43
C LYS A 89 -8.95 -6.52 -17.52
N ASN A 90 -9.76 -6.78 -16.49
CA ASN A 90 -11.13 -6.31 -16.39
C ASN A 90 -11.25 -5.46 -15.13
N HIS A 91 -11.55 -4.19 -15.33
CA HIS A 91 -11.85 -3.27 -14.25
C HIS A 91 -13.29 -3.46 -13.78
N LYS A 92 -13.48 -3.67 -12.47
CA LYS A 92 -14.78 -3.72 -11.78
C LYS A 92 -14.87 -2.60 -10.74
N GLU A 93 -16.00 -1.88 -10.76
CA GLU A 93 -16.32 -0.84 -9.78
C GLU A 93 -16.46 -1.49 -8.39
N GLY A 94 -15.84 -0.90 -7.37
CA GLY A 94 -15.83 -1.42 -5.99
C GLY A 94 -14.74 -2.43 -5.66
N GLU A 95 -14.12 -3.08 -6.67
CA GLU A 95 -12.98 -3.99 -6.47
C GLU A 95 -11.66 -3.38 -6.95
N THR A 96 -11.65 -2.85 -8.17
CA THR A 96 -10.40 -2.41 -8.85
C THR A 96 -10.34 -0.90 -9.04
N PHE A 97 -11.49 -0.23 -9.05
CA PHE A 97 -11.60 1.21 -9.05
C PHE A 97 -12.86 1.61 -8.29
N ALA A 98 -12.86 2.81 -7.73
CA ALA A 98 -14.05 3.44 -7.18
C ALA A 98 -14.36 4.68 -8.01
N GLN A 99 -15.59 4.80 -8.51
CA GLN A 99 -16.04 6.04 -9.13
C GLN A 99 -16.51 7.00 -8.05
N LEU A 100 -15.91 8.19 -8.02
CA LEU A 100 -16.32 9.28 -7.16
C LEU A 100 -17.45 10.06 -7.84
N LYS A 101 -18.68 9.50 -7.82
CA LYS A 101 -19.82 10.05 -8.56
C LYS A 101 -20.32 11.41 -8.03
N TRP A 102 -20.03 11.74 -6.76
CA TRP A 102 -20.57 12.93 -6.09
C TRP A 102 -19.54 13.82 -5.39
N LEU A 103 -18.23 13.54 -5.52
CA LEU A 103 -17.20 14.31 -4.81
C LEU A 103 -17.05 15.74 -5.37
N PHE A 104 -17.24 15.91 -6.68
CA PHE A 104 -17.17 17.21 -7.37
C PHE A 104 -18.46 17.54 -8.13
N GLY A 105 -19.58 16.90 -7.74
CA GLY A 105 -20.84 17.08 -8.44
C GLY A 105 -21.55 18.38 -8.04
N THR A 106 -21.94 19.18 -9.03
CA THR A 106 -22.95 20.22 -8.83
C THR A 106 -24.33 19.56 -8.79
N MET A 107 -25.07 19.80 -7.72
CA MET A 107 -26.44 19.29 -7.56
C MET A 107 -27.44 20.40 -7.87
N VAL A 108 -28.48 20.07 -8.61
CA VAL A 108 -29.67 20.92 -8.75
C VAL A 108 -30.65 20.51 -7.66
N THR A 109 -30.94 21.43 -6.75
CA THR A 109 -31.94 21.24 -5.70
C THR A 109 -32.99 22.34 -5.79
N ASN A 110 -34.22 22.02 -5.36
CA ASN A 110 -35.28 23.01 -5.25
C ASN A 110 -35.11 23.81 -3.94
N GLU A 111 -35.40 25.11 -3.97
CA GLU A 111 -35.33 26.02 -2.82
C GLU A 111 -36.12 25.51 -1.61
N ILE A 112 -37.24 24.83 -1.84
CA ILE A 112 -38.09 24.27 -0.78
C ILE A 112 -37.33 23.30 0.15
N PHE A 113 -36.25 22.69 -0.33
CA PHE A 113 -35.38 21.80 0.46
C PHE A 113 -34.26 22.53 1.19
N LEU A 114 -33.98 23.79 0.84
CA LEU A 114 -32.97 24.64 1.48
C LEU A 114 -33.59 25.54 2.55
N ASN A 115 -34.89 25.81 2.44
CA ASN A 115 -35.58 26.75 3.30
C ASN A 115 -36.37 26.04 4.42
N PRO A 116 -36.08 26.31 5.71
CA PRO A 116 -36.87 25.74 6.82
C PRO A 116 -38.35 26.16 6.78
N GLU A 117 -38.66 27.33 6.22
CA GLU A 117 -40.04 27.85 6.09
C GLU A 117 -40.77 27.25 4.88
N LYS A 118 -40.09 26.44 4.05
CA LYS A 118 -40.63 25.83 2.82
C LYS A 118 -41.21 26.85 1.82
N SER A 119 -40.76 28.10 1.85
CA SER A 119 -41.12 29.12 0.87
C SER A 119 -40.12 29.18 -0.29
N CYS A 120 -40.60 29.62 -1.46
CA CYS A 120 -39.82 29.74 -2.71
C CYS A 120 -39.60 31.21 -3.11
N GLU A 121 -39.35 32.08 -2.13
CA GLU A 121 -39.26 33.54 -2.34
C GLU A 121 -37.81 34.05 -2.36
N TRP A 122 -36.85 33.19 -2.06
CA TRP A 122 -35.48 33.56 -1.72
C TRP A 122 -34.53 33.18 -2.87
N LYS A 123 -33.47 33.96 -3.04
CA LYS A 123 -32.50 33.74 -4.13
C LYS A 123 -31.31 32.90 -3.64
N CYS A 124 -30.75 32.07 -4.54
CA CYS A 124 -29.59 31.20 -4.30
C CYS A 124 -28.46 31.81 -3.44
N PRO A 125 -27.98 33.05 -3.69
CA PRO A 125 -26.84 33.62 -2.94
C PRO A 125 -27.05 33.72 -1.42
N ARG A 126 -28.30 33.61 -0.96
CA ARG A 126 -28.65 33.61 0.46
C ARG A 126 -28.41 32.26 1.13
N PHE A 127 -28.29 31.18 0.36
CA PHE A 127 -28.05 29.83 0.83
C PHE A 127 -26.57 29.46 0.67
N ASN A 128 -25.72 30.01 1.55
CA ASN A 128 -24.33 29.62 1.69
C ASN A 128 -24.16 28.90 3.03
N ASP A 129 -23.78 27.61 3.00
CA ASP A 129 -23.68 26.73 4.16
C ASP A 129 -25.03 26.42 4.84
N VAL A 130 -25.96 25.86 4.05
CA VAL A 130 -27.29 25.46 4.54
C VAL A 130 -27.47 23.95 4.44
N GLU A 131 -28.04 23.35 5.49
CA GLU A 131 -28.35 21.93 5.53
C GLU A 131 -29.65 21.63 4.75
N LEU A 132 -29.66 20.52 4.02
CA LEU A 132 -30.84 20.09 3.25
C LEU A 132 -31.93 19.51 4.18
N TYR A 133 -33.12 20.09 4.12
CA TYR A 133 -34.30 19.63 4.85
C TYR A 133 -35.03 18.55 4.03
N ALA A 134 -34.66 17.29 4.21
CA ALA A 134 -35.11 16.17 3.38
C ALA A 134 -36.35 15.41 3.90
N ASN A 135 -37.15 15.99 4.80
CA ASN A 135 -38.08 15.17 5.60
C ASN A 135 -39.48 14.93 4.99
N ASP A 136 -39.98 15.79 4.09
CA ASP A 136 -41.41 15.73 3.72
C ASP A 136 -41.72 15.53 2.23
N HIS A 137 -40.73 15.49 1.33
CA HIS A 137 -40.98 15.27 -0.10
C HIS A 137 -40.02 14.21 -0.68
N PRO A 138 -40.49 13.31 -1.55
CA PRO A 138 -39.62 12.34 -2.20
C PRO A 138 -38.67 13.09 -3.13
N ALA A 139 -37.43 13.27 -2.70
CA ALA A 139 -36.37 13.77 -3.56
C ALA A 139 -36.18 12.79 -4.74
N PRO A 140 -36.13 13.27 -5.99
CA PRO A 140 -35.89 12.39 -7.13
C PRO A 140 -34.49 11.78 -7.03
N VAL A 141 -34.48 10.46 -6.87
CA VAL A 141 -33.35 9.51 -7.03
C VAL A 141 -32.01 9.98 -6.42
N GLY A 142 -31.78 9.54 -5.19
CA GLY A 142 -30.53 9.75 -4.44
C GLY A 142 -30.78 10.66 -3.25
N ARG A 143 -30.75 10.12 -2.03
CA ARG A 143 -30.85 10.95 -0.81
C ARG A 143 -29.61 11.82 -0.72
N CYS A 144 -29.72 13.08 -1.12
CA CYS A 144 -28.69 14.08 -0.88
C CYS A 144 -28.75 14.47 0.59
N THR A 145 -27.83 13.93 1.39
CA THR A 145 -27.65 14.30 2.80
C THR A 145 -26.38 15.13 2.91
N GLY A 146 -26.48 16.36 3.43
CA GLY A 146 -25.32 17.22 3.63
C GLY A 146 -25.65 18.71 3.57
N ARG A 147 -24.59 19.52 3.47
CA ARG A 147 -24.68 20.97 3.40
C ARG A 147 -24.39 21.48 1.99
N VAL A 148 -25.12 22.52 1.59
CA VAL A 148 -24.91 23.23 0.32
C VAL A 148 -23.95 24.37 0.53
N TYR A 149 -22.84 24.34 -0.20
CA TYR A 149 -21.85 25.41 -0.27
C TYR A 149 -21.92 26.07 -1.65
N ASN A 150 -21.88 27.41 -1.69
CA ASN A 150 -21.86 28.21 -2.92
C ASN A 150 -23.04 27.92 -3.88
N CYS A 151 -24.27 28.24 -3.46
CA CYS A 151 -25.44 28.19 -4.34
C CYS A 151 -25.34 29.27 -5.43
N SER A 152 -25.18 28.84 -6.69
CA SER A 152 -25.26 29.71 -7.86
C SER A 152 -26.58 29.51 -8.58
N LYS A 153 -27.11 30.57 -9.19
CA LYS A 153 -28.29 30.44 -10.04
C LYS A 153 -27.89 29.58 -11.25
N ALA A 154 -28.51 28.42 -11.36
CA ALA A 154 -28.36 27.56 -12.52
C ALA A 154 -29.21 28.11 -13.67
N GLU A 155 -28.58 28.48 -14.79
CA GLU A 155 -29.26 28.85 -16.04
C GLU A 155 -29.41 27.60 -16.91
N PHE A 156 -30.39 26.73 -16.63
CA PHE A 156 -30.61 25.54 -17.47
C PHE A 156 -32.08 25.38 -17.86
N ASP A 157 -32.35 25.42 -19.19
CA ASP A 157 -33.65 25.10 -19.81
C ASP A 157 -33.87 23.60 -20.02
N SER A 158 -32.85 22.75 -19.81
CA SER A 158 -33.01 21.30 -19.77
C SER A 158 -31.83 20.62 -19.07
N VAL A 159 -32.13 19.74 -18.11
CA VAL A 159 -31.14 18.91 -17.42
C VAL A 159 -31.30 17.47 -17.91
N CYS A 160 -30.34 16.97 -18.68
CA CYS A 160 -30.13 15.53 -18.83
C CYS A 160 -29.08 15.11 -17.79
N ALA A 161 -29.52 14.42 -16.73
CA ALA A 161 -28.62 13.76 -15.80
C ALA A 161 -28.31 12.34 -16.32
N THR A 162 -27.03 11.99 -16.38
CA THR A 162 -26.52 10.62 -16.63
C THR A 162 -26.27 9.89 -15.33
#